data_AF-A0A6V8PF97-F1
#
_entry.id   AF-A0A6V8PF97-F1
#
_cell.length_a   1.000
_cell.length_b   1.000
_cell.length_c   1.000
_cell.angle_alpha   90.00
_cell.angle_beta   90.00
_cell.angle_gamma   90.00
#
_symmetry.space_group_name_H-M   'P 1'
#
loop_
_entity.id
_entity.type
_entity.pdbx_description
1 polymer ?
#
loop_
_entity_poly.entity_id
_entity_poly.type
_entity_poly.pdbx_seq_one_letter_code
_entity_poly.pdbx_strand_id
1 'polypeptide(L)'
;MANGYSEKVAEKVFDLVNLFAQYGFNKSHSTAYALISYQTAYLKAHYPIEFMAALLTERMGSKEKVAQYVVEAKRMGIEILPPDVNESYGNFTVVGDKIRFGLTAIANAGENVINSVVQERKQGGPYKSFYDFCSRIDPSVLNKRVVESLIKAGAFDSLGYSRKYLMMRYEKVISDVLKSRKDMALGQFSLFGTQEAQEFFEEETTTMHEEYSREDLMAMEKEILGLYVSDHPLMGLEGILKEVSDVEIADLEEAGDGSIKTIVGIISKIQKLYTKKGELMLFVTVEDMTSSVEVIIFPALLERYQDDLYPDNIVAITGRVDIKEDQVKIIGNEVRDIEVEKEEKKSLTIKLKDMDVSPHLIGSLETILKSYPGRYPVHLYLYADNQATVLRLGEEFKVKPCELLFAEIRDLLGDRVGLVIN
;
A
#
# COMPACT_ATOMS: atom_id res chain seq x y z
N MET A 1 -22.58 17.18 66.02
CA MET A 1 -23.81 17.89 66.45
C MET A 1 -23.70 19.42 66.44
N ALA A 2 -22.54 20.04 66.71
CA ALA A 2 -22.37 21.51 66.75
C ALA A 2 -22.76 22.25 65.44
N ASN A 3 -22.69 21.60 64.28
CA ASN A 3 -23.11 22.16 62.98
C ASN A 3 -24.56 21.76 62.58
N GLY A 4 -25.39 21.27 63.51
CA GLY A 4 -26.82 20.98 63.27
C GLY A 4 -27.15 19.59 62.69
N TYR A 5 -26.16 18.71 62.48
CA TYR A 5 -26.38 17.34 61.97
C TYR A 5 -26.52 16.31 63.10
N SER A 6 -27.41 15.32 62.90
CA SER A 6 -27.58 14.19 63.81
C SER A 6 -26.39 13.23 63.75
N GLU A 7 -26.11 12.57 64.87
CA GLU A 7 -25.00 11.63 65.03
C GLU A 7 -25.05 10.49 64.00
N LYS A 8 -26.22 9.87 63.85
CA LYS A 8 -26.45 8.80 62.87
C LYS A 8 -26.11 9.18 61.43
N VAL A 9 -26.32 10.45 61.05
CA VAL A 9 -25.96 10.95 59.71
C VAL A 9 -24.45 11.15 59.61
N ALA A 10 -23.81 11.68 60.65
CA ALA A 10 -22.37 11.90 60.67
C ALA A 10 -21.59 10.57 60.57
N GLU A 11 -21.98 9.54 61.32
CA GLU A 11 -21.39 8.20 61.25
C GLU A 11 -21.50 7.61 59.84
N LYS A 12 -22.71 7.64 59.26
CA LYS A 12 -22.94 7.11 57.91
C LYS A 12 -22.11 7.82 56.84
N VAL A 13 -21.94 9.14 56.93
CA VAL A 13 -21.09 9.90 55.99
C VAL A 13 -19.62 9.57 56.19
N PHE A 14 -19.16 9.43 57.44
CA PHE A 14 -17.78 9.07 57.72
C PHE A 14 -17.41 7.68 57.21
N ASP A 15 -18.31 6.70 57.38
CA ASP A 15 -18.14 5.35 56.82
C ASP A 15 -18.02 5.39 55.28
N LEU A 16 -18.84 6.22 54.61
CA LEU A 16 -18.71 6.43 53.17
C LEU A 16 -17.36 7.07 52.80
N VAL A 17 -16.90 8.08 53.54
CA VAL A 17 -15.58 8.69 53.30
C VAL A 17 -14.46 7.66 53.41
N ASN A 18 -14.50 6.79 54.43
CA ASN A 18 -13.50 5.71 54.59
C ASN A 18 -13.55 4.70 53.44
N LEU A 19 -14.75 4.36 52.96
CA LEU A 19 -14.93 3.48 51.81
C LEU A 19 -14.35 4.11 50.53
N PHE A 20 -14.67 5.39 50.26
CA PHE A 20 -14.20 6.09 49.07
C PHE A 20 -12.72 6.47 49.14
N ALA A 21 -12.15 6.68 50.34
CA ALA A 21 -10.74 6.99 50.52
C ALA A 21 -9.83 5.89 49.98
N GLN A 22 -10.29 4.62 49.94
CA GLN A 22 -9.57 3.51 49.33
C GLN A 22 -9.39 3.67 47.81
N TYR A 23 -10.27 4.45 47.16
CA TYR A 23 -10.26 4.73 45.72
C TYR A 23 -10.08 6.24 45.42
N GLY A 24 -9.72 7.03 46.45
CA GLY A 24 -9.58 8.48 46.32
C GLY A 24 -8.42 8.82 45.39
N PHE A 25 -8.70 9.59 44.33
CA PHE A 25 -7.68 10.01 43.38
C PHE A 25 -7.20 11.44 43.66
N ASN A 26 -5.91 11.71 43.43
CA ASN A 26 -5.35 13.03 43.65
C ASN A 26 -5.85 14.03 42.57
N LYS A 27 -6.71 14.97 42.97
CA LYS A 27 -7.33 15.95 42.05
C LYS A 27 -6.30 16.83 41.33
N SER A 28 -5.24 17.28 42.01
CA SER A 28 -4.22 18.11 41.36
C SER A 28 -3.48 17.37 40.24
N HIS A 29 -3.15 16.09 40.45
CA HIS A 29 -2.50 15.27 39.45
C HIS A 29 -3.43 14.97 38.27
N SER A 30 -4.68 14.54 38.53
CA SER A 30 -5.63 14.26 37.44
C SER A 30 -5.97 15.50 36.62
N THR A 31 -6.10 16.67 37.25
CA THR A 31 -6.39 17.93 36.55
C THR A 31 -5.27 18.32 35.59
N ALA A 32 -4.01 18.13 35.98
CA ALA A 32 -2.86 18.43 35.13
C ALA A 32 -2.81 17.55 33.87
N TYR A 33 -3.05 16.24 34.01
CA TYR A 33 -3.10 15.33 32.85
C TYR A 33 -4.34 15.56 31.99
N ALA A 34 -5.50 15.84 32.60
CA ALA A 34 -6.72 16.16 31.87
C ALA A 34 -6.54 17.40 30.97
N LEU A 35 -5.75 18.39 31.40
CA LEU A 35 -5.42 19.54 30.56
C LEU A 35 -4.63 19.13 29.31
N ILE A 36 -3.65 18.22 29.44
CA ILE A 36 -2.89 17.71 28.29
C ILE A 36 -3.80 16.93 27.35
N SER A 37 -4.65 16.04 27.88
CA SER A 37 -5.64 15.29 27.08
C SER A 37 -6.61 16.21 26.36
N TYR A 38 -7.04 17.31 27.00
CA TYR A 38 -7.88 18.31 26.35
C TYR A 38 -7.13 19.03 25.23
N GLN A 39 -5.87 19.43 25.45
CA GLN A 39 -5.04 20.07 24.44
C GLN A 39 -4.80 19.17 23.22
N THR A 40 -4.51 17.88 23.43
CA THR A 40 -4.32 16.93 22.32
C THR A 40 -5.63 16.70 21.57
N ALA A 41 -6.75 16.54 22.26
CA ALA A 41 -8.07 16.43 21.64
C ALA A 41 -8.45 17.69 20.84
N TYR A 42 -8.17 18.87 21.38
CA TYR A 42 -8.39 20.16 20.70
C TYR A 42 -7.57 20.24 19.40
N LEU A 43 -6.28 19.88 19.44
CA LEU A 43 -5.43 19.87 18.25
C LEU A 43 -5.91 18.85 17.20
N LYS A 44 -6.27 17.63 17.61
CA LYS A 44 -6.83 16.63 16.69
C LYS A 44 -8.14 17.11 16.06
N ALA A 45 -8.99 17.80 16.81
CA ALA A 45 -10.29 18.28 16.33
C ALA A 45 -10.20 19.49 15.37
N HIS A 46 -9.26 20.40 15.60
CA HIS A 46 -9.17 21.68 14.87
C HIS A 46 -8.02 21.75 13.85
N TYR A 47 -6.96 20.96 14.04
CA TYR A 47 -5.78 20.89 13.17
C TYR A 47 -5.41 19.41 12.90
N PRO A 48 -6.33 18.62 12.33
CA PRO A 48 -6.16 17.17 12.22
C PRO A 48 -4.95 16.77 11.37
N ILE A 49 -4.66 17.52 10.30
CA ILE A 49 -3.58 17.21 9.36
C ILE A 49 -2.22 17.47 10.00
N GLU A 50 -2.04 18.63 10.63
CA GLU A 50 -0.82 18.98 11.35
C GLU A 50 -0.61 18.07 12.56
N PHE A 51 -1.70 17.71 13.27
CA PHE A 51 -1.66 16.78 14.39
C PHE A 51 -1.18 15.40 13.94
N MET A 52 -1.74 14.87 12.85
CA MET A 52 -1.32 13.57 12.30
C MET A 52 0.11 13.61 11.76
N ALA A 53 0.52 14.69 11.09
CA ALA A 53 1.91 14.84 10.64
C ALA A 53 2.90 14.89 11.81
N ALA A 54 2.55 15.57 12.91
CA ALA A 54 3.35 15.61 14.14
C ALA A 54 3.45 14.23 14.80
N LEU A 55 2.33 13.50 14.87
CA LEU A 55 2.28 12.15 15.44
C LEU A 55 3.10 11.14 14.64
N LEU A 56 2.99 11.18 13.30
CA LEU A 56 3.82 10.40 12.39
C LEU A 56 5.31 10.72 12.57
N THR A 57 5.65 12.00 12.68
CA THR A 57 7.03 12.48 12.91
C THR A 57 7.61 11.96 14.23
N GLU A 58 6.85 12.00 15.31
CA GLU A 58 7.32 11.55 16.63
C GLU A 58 7.53 10.02 16.69
N ARG A 59 6.90 9.27 15.78
CA ARG A 59 6.90 7.81 15.76
C ARG A 59 7.67 7.20 14.57
N MET A 60 8.40 8.02 13.81
CA MET A 60 9.22 7.58 12.66
C MET A 60 10.21 6.46 12.98
N GLY A 61 10.63 6.33 14.23
CA GLY A 61 11.53 5.26 14.68
C GLY A 61 10.91 3.85 14.70
N SER A 62 9.58 3.71 14.58
CA SER A 62 8.89 2.41 14.53
C SER A 62 8.01 2.33 13.29
N LYS A 63 8.38 1.42 12.38
CA LYS A 63 7.61 1.13 11.16
C LYS A 63 6.17 0.72 11.47
N GLU A 64 5.99 -0.08 12.51
CA GLU A 64 4.67 -0.57 12.94
C GLU A 64 3.78 0.59 13.40
N LYS A 65 4.34 1.56 14.14
CA LYS A 65 3.60 2.73 14.57
C LYS A 65 3.30 3.69 13.42
N VAL A 66 4.24 3.89 12.51
CA VAL A 66 4.00 4.68 11.29
C VAL A 66 2.87 4.07 10.48
N ALA A 67 2.89 2.76 10.24
CA ALA A 67 1.81 2.04 9.54
C ALA A 67 0.45 2.25 10.22
N GLN A 68 0.37 2.08 11.54
CA GLN A 68 -0.86 2.31 12.32
C GLN A 68 -1.41 3.73 12.14
N TYR A 69 -0.56 4.76 12.20
CA TYR A 69 -1.01 6.15 12.07
C TYR A 69 -1.31 6.53 10.62
N VAL A 70 -0.69 5.91 9.62
CA VAL A 70 -1.06 6.12 8.22
C VAL A 70 -2.46 5.56 7.95
N VAL A 71 -2.79 4.39 8.50
CA VAL A 71 -4.14 3.82 8.41
C VAL A 71 -5.17 4.74 9.06
N GLU A 72 -4.89 5.24 10.28
CA GLU A 72 -5.77 6.22 10.94
C GLU A 72 -5.88 7.53 10.15
N ALA A 73 -4.79 8.04 9.56
CA ALA A 73 -4.83 9.23 8.72
C ALA A 73 -5.73 9.02 7.50
N LYS A 74 -5.62 7.86 6.82
CA LYS A 74 -6.51 7.47 5.72
C LYS A 74 -7.97 7.39 6.18
N ARG A 75 -8.25 6.81 7.36
CA ARG A 75 -9.60 6.77 7.96
C ARG A 75 -10.16 8.18 8.23
N MET A 76 -9.30 9.12 8.63
CA MET A 76 -9.66 10.53 8.81
C MET A 76 -9.81 11.30 7.48
N GLY A 77 -9.63 10.63 6.32
CA GLY A 77 -9.69 11.26 5.00
C GLY A 77 -8.44 12.04 4.63
N ILE A 78 -7.32 11.84 5.33
CA ILE A 78 -6.04 12.52 5.09
C ILE A 78 -5.17 11.64 4.20
N GLU A 79 -4.86 12.15 3.01
CA GLU A 79 -4.01 11.45 2.05
C GLU A 79 -2.53 11.55 2.45
N ILE A 80 -1.85 10.40 2.47
CA ILE A 80 -0.40 10.31 2.67
C ILE A 80 0.27 10.09 1.32
N LEU A 81 1.01 11.10 0.85
CA LEU A 81 1.75 11.04 -0.40
C LEU A 81 3.08 10.28 -0.21
N PRO A 82 3.54 9.52 -1.21
CA PRO A 82 4.83 8.82 -1.16
C PRO A 82 5.99 9.80 -0.99
N PRO A 83 7.15 9.34 -0.49
CA PRO A 83 8.33 10.17 -0.37
C PRO A 83 8.80 10.67 -1.74
N ASP A 84 9.45 11.83 -1.76
CA ASP A 84 9.97 12.45 -2.98
C ASP A 84 11.25 13.24 -2.65
N VAL A 85 12.36 12.99 -3.35
CA VAL A 85 13.63 13.70 -3.12
C VAL A 85 13.55 15.21 -3.39
N ASN A 86 12.60 15.67 -4.19
CA ASN A 86 12.38 17.07 -4.53
C ASN A 86 11.37 17.78 -3.61
N GLU A 87 10.45 17.06 -2.98
CA GLU A 87 9.42 17.66 -2.12
C GLU A 87 9.54 17.29 -0.64
N SER A 88 9.87 16.04 -0.30
CA SER A 88 9.91 15.57 1.08
C SER A 88 11.03 16.22 1.89
N TYR A 89 10.80 16.34 3.19
CA TYR A 89 11.83 16.69 4.19
C TYR A 89 12.18 15.46 5.02
N GLY A 90 13.04 15.62 6.04
CA GLY A 90 13.32 14.52 6.98
C GLY A 90 12.05 14.05 7.71
N ASN A 91 11.24 14.98 8.17
CA ASN A 91 9.98 14.72 8.87
C ASN A 91 8.79 14.64 7.91
N PHE A 92 7.69 14.04 8.38
CA PHE A 92 6.40 14.15 7.69
C PHE A 92 5.98 15.62 7.61
N THR A 93 5.58 16.05 6.41
CA THR A 93 5.33 17.47 6.13
C THR A 93 3.94 17.65 5.56
N VAL A 94 3.22 18.67 6.05
CA VAL A 94 1.90 19.04 5.51
C VAL A 94 2.08 19.76 4.17
N VAL A 95 1.38 19.29 3.14
CA VAL A 95 1.36 19.87 1.80
C VAL A 95 -0.10 20.07 1.40
N GLY A 96 -0.61 21.28 1.61
CA GLY A 96 -2.03 21.58 1.41
C GLY A 96 -2.89 20.79 2.41
N ASP A 97 -3.77 19.95 1.88
CA ASP A 97 -4.66 19.05 2.62
C ASP A 97 -4.09 17.62 2.79
N LYS A 98 -2.83 17.41 2.40
CA LYS A 98 -2.16 16.11 2.40
C LYS A 98 -0.93 16.10 3.30
N ILE A 99 -0.41 14.91 3.59
CA ILE A 99 0.86 14.73 4.29
C ILE A 99 1.84 14.04 3.36
N ARG A 100 3.00 14.65 3.14
CA ARG A 100 4.11 14.04 2.39
C ARG A 100 4.97 13.19 3.33
N PHE A 101 5.29 11.97 2.90
CA PHE A 101 6.11 11.03 3.67
C PHE A 101 7.50 11.61 3.97
N GLY A 102 7.95 11.47 5.22
CA GLY A 102 9.27 11.92 5.66
C GLY A 102 10.38 10.97 5.18
N LEU A 103 11.45 11.52 4.60
CA LEU A 103 12.56 10.73 4.07
C LEU A 103 13.31 9.95 5.17
N THR A 104 13.32 10.43 6.41
CA THR A 104 13.98 9.75 7.54
C THR A 104 13.23 8.49 7.98
N ALA A 105 11.96 8.34 7.63
CA ALA A 105 11.18 7.13 7.92
C ALA A 105 11.47 5.97 6.94
N ILE A 106 12.25 6.22 5.88
CA ILE A 106 12.68 5.19 4.91
C ILE A 106 13.75 4.30 5.57
N ALA A 107 13.59 2.99 5.48
CA ALA A 107 14.59 2.06 6.01
C ALA A 107 15.99 2.35 5.44
N ASN A 108 17.00 2.19 6.30
CA ASN A 108 18.42 2.43 5.97
C ASN A 108 18.79 3.90 5.67
N ALA A 109 17.83 4.82 5.58
CA ALA A 109 18.09 6.25 5.35
C ALA A 109 18.30 6.97 6.69
N GLY A 110 19.57 7.07 7.13
CA GLY A 110 19.90 7.77 8.37
C GLY A 110 19.58 9.28 8.31
N GLU A 111 19.24 9.87 9.45
CA GLU A 111 18.87 11.29 9.55
C GLU A 111 19.95 12.22 8.96
N ASN A 112 21.24 11.95 9.23
CA ASN A 112 22.35 12.73 8.68
C ASN A 112 22.41 12.68 7.15
N VAL A 113 22.10 11.52 6.57
CA VAL A 113 22.09 11.29 5.12
C VAL A 113 20.97 12.11 4.48
N ILE A 114 19.78 12.04 5.06
CA ILE A 114 18.62 12.80 4.59
C ILE A 114 18.79 14.31 4.77
N ASN A 115 19.38 14.74 5.89
CA ASN A 115 19.71 16.14 6.10
C ASN A 115 20.65 16.66 5.02
N SER A 116 21.65 15.88 4.60
CA SER A 116 22.53 16.23 3.49
C SER A 116 21.74 16.41 2.17
N VAL A 117 20.81 15.50 1.87
CA VAL A 117 19.93 15.60 0.68
C VAL A 117 19.11 16.88 0.70
N VAL A 118 18.43 17.15 1.81
CA VAL A 118 17.58 18.33 1.94
C VAL A 118 18.42 19.63 1.87
N GLN A 119 19.60 19.66 2.47
CA GLN A 119 20.47 20.84 2.45
C GLN A 119 21.03 21.11 1.05
N GLU A 120 21.49 20.08 0.35
CA GLU A 120 21.97 20.21 -1.03
C GLU A 120 20.84 20.68 -1.95
N ARG A 121 19.62 20.13 -1.81
CA ARG A 121 18.45 20.61 -2.55
C ARG A 121 18.14 22.08 -2.27
N LYS A 122 18.22 22.52 -1.01
CA LYS A 122 17.99 23.94 -0.64
C LYS A 122 19.03 24.88 -1.26
N GLN A 123 20.26 24.43 -1.42
CA GLN A 123 21.36 25.26 -1.95
C GLN A 123 21.41 25.25 -3.49
N GLY A 124 21.32 24.08 -4.11
CA GLY A 124 21.44 23.92 -5.57
C GLY A 124 20.11 23.81 -6.32
N GLY A 125 18.97 23.89 -5.63
CA GLY A 125 17.63 23.71 -6.22
C GLY A 125 17.23 22.24 -6.40
N PRO A 126 16.04 21.99 -7.00
CA PRO A 126 15.53 20.62 -7.21
C PRO A 126 16.47 19.79 -8.09
N TYR A 127 16.49 18.49 -7.85
CA TYR A 127 17.20 17.52 -8.67
C TYR A 127 16.48 17.31 -9.99
N LYS A 128 17.22 17.41 -11.10
CA LYS A 128 16.65 17.29 -12.45
C LYS A 128 16.59 15.86 -12.95
N SER A 129 17.51 15.02 -12.48
CA SER A 129 17.65 13.63 -12.89
C SER A 129 18.29 12.81 -11.76
N PHE A 130 18.26 11.49 -11.88
CA PHE A 130 18.93 10.61 -10.93
C PHE A 130 20.45 10.81 -10.97
N TYR A 131 21.00 11.07 -12.15
CA TYR A 131 22.41 11.42 -12.32
C TYR A 131 22.75 12.77 -11.65
N ASP A 132 21.89 13.79 -11.80
CA ASP A 132 22.04 15.09 -11.12
C ASP A 132 22.03 14.92 -9.58
N PHE A 133 21.11 14.09 -9.06
CA PHE A 133 21.10 13.74 -7.65
C PHE A 133 22.43 13.12 -7.20
N CYS A 134 22.91 12.08 -7.91
CA CYS A 134 24.15 11.41 -7.56
C CYS A 134 25.38 12.34 -7.66
N SER A 135 25.42 13.19 -8.68
CA SER A 135 26.57 14.07 -8.96
C SER A 135 26.69 15.25 -8.01
N ARG A 136 25.59 15.68 -7.38
CA ARG A 136 25.54 16.79 -6.43
C ARG A 136 25.72 16.36 -4.98
N ILE A 137 25.13 15.25 -4.57
CA ILE A 137 25.07 14.88 -3.15
C ILE A 137 26.42 14.43 -2.58
N ASP A 138 26.63 14.55 -1.27
CA ASP A 138 27.85 14.09 -0.61
C ASP A 138 28.07 12.56 -0.81
N PRO A 139 29.31 12.08 -1.07
CA PRO A 139 29.60 10.65 -1.26
C PRO A 139 29.13 9.74 -0.13
N SER A 140 29.06 10.23 1.11
CA SER A 140 28.54 9.46 2.26
C SER A 140 27.08 9.07 2.11
N VAL A 141 26.31 9.81 1.29
CA VAL A 141 24.91 9.52 0.95
C VAL A 141 24.80 8.46 -0.15
N LEU A 142 25.82 8.32 -1.00
CA LEU A 142 25.87 7.37 -2.12
C LEU A 142 26.15 5.93 -1.69
N ASN A 143 25.72 5.55 -0.49
CA ASN A 143 25.72 4.17 -0.06
C ASN A 143 24.67 3.39 -0.87
N LYS A 144 25.08 2.30 -1.53
CA LYS A 144 24.20 1.46 -2.36
C LYS A 144 22.90 1.09 -1.65
N ARG A 145 22.96 0.72 -0.37
CA ARG A 145 21.80 0.32 0.43
C ARG A 145 20.82 1.47 0.69
N VAL A 146 21.33 2.69 0.86
CA VAL A 146 20.49 3.89 1.03
C VAL A 146 19.79 4.20 -0.27
N VAL A 147 20.54 4.25 -1.38
CA VAL A 147 20.00 4.60 -2.69
C VAL A 147 18.99 3.56 -3.16
N GLU A 148 19.27 2.26 -2.97
CA GLU A 148 18.32 1.18 -3.21
C GLU A 148 17.01 1.40 -2.42
N SER A 149 17.10 1.76 -1.14
CA SER A 149 15.92 2.00 -0.29
C SER A 149 15.12 3.22 -0.78
N LEU A 150 15.79 4.30 -1.21
CA LEU A 150 15.14 5.47 -1.79
C LEU A 150 14.42 5.14 -3.11
N ILE A 151 15.03 4.31 -3.98
CA ILE A 151 14.40 3.84 -5.23
C ILE A 151 13.17 3.00 -4.91
N LYS A 152 13.32 1.96 -4.08
CA LYS A 152 12.22 1.07 -3.68
C LYS A 152 11.05 1.80 -3.01
N ALA A 153 11.35 2.86 -2.26
CA ALA A 153 10.36 3.72 -1.60
C ALA A 153 9.61 4.68 -2.54
N GLY A 154 10.05 4.82 -3.80
CA GLY A 154 9.47 5.76 -4.76
C GLY A 154 9.97 7.19 -4.67
N ALA A 155 11.06 7.43 -3.93
CA ALA A 155 11.57 8.78 -3.73
C ALA A 155 12.02 9.49 -5.02
N PHE A 156 12.27 8.73 -6.09
CA PHE A 156 12.71 9.25 -7.40
C PHE A 156 11.63 9.22 -8.48
N ASP A 157 10.39 8.82 -8.15
CA ASP A 157 9.32 8.63 -9.15
C ASP A 157 9.00 9.95 -9.89
N SER A 158 9.13 11.11 -9.23
CA SER A 158 8.92 12.43 -9.85
C SER A 158 9.97 12.83 -10.89
N LEU A 159 11.09 12.10 -10.95
CA LEU A 159 12.12 12.31 -11.97
C LEU A 159 11.79 11.60 -13.29
N GLY A 160 10.69 10.83 -13.34
CA GLY A 160 10.19 10.19 -14.56
C GLY A 160 10.89 8.89 -14.95
N TYR A 161 11.66 8.29 -14.06
CA TYR A 161 12.28 6.98 -14.28
C TYR A 161 11.40 5.84 -13.74
N SER A 162 11.39 4.70 -14.41
CA SER A 162 10.83 3.48 -13.80
C SER A 162 11.74 2.99 -12.68
N ARG A 163 11.14 2.44 -11.61
CA ARG A 163 11.92 1.87 -10.50
C ARG A 163 12.77 0.71 -10.99
N LYS A 164 12.25 -0.10 -11.93
CA LYS A 164 13.01 -1.18 -12.60
C LYS A 164 14.27 -0.67 -13.30
N TYR A 165 14.16 0.42 -14.05
CA TYR A 165 15.31 1.02 -14.73
C TYR A 165 16.37 1.49 -13.72
N LEU A 166 15.94 2.22 -12.68
CA LEU A 166 16.85 2.70 -11.63
C LEU A 166 17.53 1.53 -10.91
N MET A 167 16.77 0.49 -10.53
CA MET A 167 17.31 -0.71 -9.86
C MET A 167 18.37 -1.44 -10.69
N MET A 168 18.24 -1.44 -12.02
CA MET A 168 19.25 -2.05 -12.90
C MET A 168 20.53 -1.21 -13.04
N ARG A 169 20.45 0.11 -12.85
CA ARG A 169 21.52 1.05 -13.25
C ARG A 169 22.18 1.79 -12.09
N TYR A 170 21.52 1.91 -10.93
CA TYR A 170 21.95 2.79 -9.85
C TYR A 170 23.39 2.53 -9.39
N GLU A 171 23.81 1.25 -9.30
CA GLU A 171 25.17 0.91 -8.89
C GLU A 171 26.23 1.43 -9.86
N LYS A 172 25.96 1.34 -11.17
CA LYS A 172 26.86 1.82 -12.21
C LYS A 172 26.95 3.34 -12.16
N VAL A 173 25.81 4.03 -12.08
CA VAL A 173 25.76 5.50 -11.97
C VAL A 173 26.56 5.99 -10.76
N ILE A 174 26.35 5.39 -9.57
CA ILE A 174 27.11 5.73 -8.36
C ILE A 174 28.62 5.54 -8.61
N SER A 175 29.01 4.41 -9.20
CA SER A 175 30.42 4.09 -9.46
C SER A 175 31.07 5.09 -10.42
N ASP A 176 30.36 5.46 -11.50
CA ASP A 176 30.84 6.40 -12.51
C ASP A 176 30.98 7.81 -11.92
N VAL A 177 30.02 8.26 -11.12
CA VAL A 177 30.07 9.55 -10.42
C VAL A 177 31.22 9.61 -9.41
N LEU A 178 31.39 8.57 -8.59
CA LEU A 178 32.48 8.51 -7.62
C LEU A 178 33.85 8.50 -8.30
N LYS A 179 33.98 7.79 -9.43
CA LYS A 179 35.20 7.78 -10.24
C LYS A 179 35.47 9.18 -10.81
N SER A 180 34.48 9.81 -11.44
CA SER A 180 34.59 11.16 -12.00
C SER A 180 35.05 12.19 -10.96
N ARG A 181 34.48 12.15 -9.75
CA ARG A 181 34.90 13.02 -8.63
C ARG A 181 36.34 12.77 -8.20
N LYS A 182 36.77 11.51 -8.16
CA LYS A 182 38.16 11.14 -7.83
C LYS A 182 39.13 11.65 -8.89
N ASP A 183 38.79 11.51 -10.16
CA ASP A 183 39.61 11.97 -11.28
C ASP A 183 39.73 13.51 -11.28
N MET A 184 38.63 14.22 -11.00
CA MET A 184 38.65 15.68 -10.78
C MET A 184 39.54 16.10 -9.61
N ALA A 185 39.45 15.40 -8.46
CA ALA A 185 40.29 15.68 -7.29
C ALA A 185 41.79 15.43 -7.55
N LEU A 186 42.12 14.53 -8.48
CA LEU A 186 43.47 14.25 -8.95
C LEU A 186 43.97 15.22 -10.04
N GLY A 187 43.16 16.23 -10.40
CA GLY A 187 43.47 17.21 -11.44
C GLY A 187 43.35 16.67 -12.86
N GLN A 188 42.79 15.47 -13.05
CA GLN A 188 42.42 14.95 -14.36
C GLN A 188 41.04 15.49 -14.74
N PHE A 189 41.03 16.69 -15.33
CA PHE A 189 39.83 17.26 -15.92
C PHE A 189 39.50 16.56 -17.25
N SER A 190 38.55 15.63 -17.20
CA SER A 190 37.89 15.15 -18.42
C SER A 190 36.72 16.07 -18.74
N LEU A 191 36.94 17.03 -19.62
CA LEU A 191 35.94 18.04 -20.02
C LEU A 191 34.78 17.43 -20.83
N PHE A 192 34.96 16.22 -21.36
CA PHE A 192 33.98 15.50 -22.20
C PHE A 192 33.29 14.35 -21.47
N GLY A 193 33.91 13.75 -20.44
CA GLY A 193 33.42 12.51 -19.84
C GLY A 193 32.15 12.65 -18.98
N THR A 194 31.90 13.80 -18.34
CA THR A 194 30.70 14.01 -17.52
C THR A 194 29.45 14.27 -18.36
N GLN A 195 29.59 15.03 -19.44
CA GLN A 195 28.48 15.34 -20.33
C GLN A 195 28.09 14.11 -21.17
N GLU A 196 29.07 13.36 -21.69
CA GLU A 196 28.82 12.08 -22.38
C GLU A 196 28.17 11.04 -21.46
N ALA A 197 28.58 10.95 -20.18
CA ALA A 197 27.98 10.00 -19.24
C ALA A 197 26.53 10.34 -18.90
N GLN A 198 26.21 11.64 -18.78
CA GLN A 198 24.85 12.10 -18.56
C GLN A 198 23.98 11.88 -19.81
N GLU A 199 24.47 12.27 -20.99
CA GLU A 199 23.76 12.07 -22.27
C GLU A 199 23.53 10.57 -22.55
N PHE A 200 24.50 9.71 -22.25
CA PHE A 200 24.34 8.25 -22.41
C PHE A 200 23.31 7.66 -21.44
N PHE A 201 23.27 8.15 -20.20
CA PHE A 201 22.25 7.74 -19.23
C PHE A 201 20.86 8.18 -19.69
N GLU A 202 20.72 9.41 -20.18
CA GLU A 202 19.44 9.97 -20.65
C GLU A 202 18.98 9.36 -21.98
N GLU A 203 19.85 9.11 -22.96
CA GLU A 203 19.48 8.46 -24.23
C GLU A 203 18.92 7.03 -24.03
N GLU A 204 19.54 6.22 -23.17
CA GLU A 204 19.05 4.85 -22.90
C GLU A 204 17.69 4.84 -22.19
N THR A 205 17.34 5.87 -21.41
CA THR A 205 16.06 5.91 -20.66
C THR A 205 14.83 5.90 -21.59
N THR A 206 14.93 6.51 -22.77
CA THR A 206 13.84 6.55 -23.76
C THR A 206 13.52 5.17 -24.36
N THR A 207 14.42 4.19 -24.19
CA THR A 207 14.28 2.85 -24.78
C THR A 207 13.81 1.78 -23.79
N MET A 208 13.86 2.05 -22.47
CA MET A 208 13.41 1.12 -21.43
C MET A 208 12.42 1.80 -20.48
N HIS A 209 11.13 1.67 -20.82
CA HIS A 209 10.01 2.03 -19.95
C HIS A 209 9.34 0.81 -19.30
N GLU A 210 10.00 -0.35 -19.32
CA GLU A 210 9.47 -1.50 -18.62
C GLU A 210 9.52 -1.24 -17.11
N GLU A 211 8.38 -1.39 -16.45
CA GLU A 211 8.24 -1.22 -15.01
C GLU A 211 7.98 -2.59 -14.36
N TYR A 212 8.26 -2.68 -13.06
CA TYR A 212 7.82 -3.79 -12.24
C TYR A 212 6.30 -3.98 -12.27
N SER A 213 5.87 -5.20 -11.94
CA SER A 213 4.45 -5.43 -11.72
C SER A 213 3.95 -4.60 -10.52
N ARG A 214 2.65 -4.31 -10.47
CA ARG A 214 2.02 -3.62 -9.33
C ARG A 214 2.31 -4.36 -8.00
N GLU A 215 2.25 -5.69 -8.04
CA GLU A 215 2.56 -6.57 -6.90
C GLU A 215 4.00 -6.37 -6.40
N ASP A 216 4.96 -6.35 -7.31
CA ASP A 216 6.38 -6.14 -6.98
C ASP A 216 6.63 -4.73 -6.40
N LEU A 217 6.01 -3.68 -6.98
CA LEU A 217 6.14 -2.31 -6.48
C LEU A 217 5.60 -2.18 -5.04
N MET A 218 4.42 -2.76 -4.77
CA MET A 218 3.83 -2.78 -3.44
C MET A 218 4.69 -3.58 -2.45
N ALA A 219 5.29 -4.70 -2.89
CA ALA A 219 6.19 -5.49 -2.05
C ALA A 219 7.44 -4.68 -1.67
N MET A 220 8.01 -3.89 -2.59
CA MET A 220 9.13 -3.00 -2.31
C MET A 220 8.75 -1.88 -1.31
N GLU A 221 7.57 -1.30 -1.44
CA GLU A 221 7.08 -0.29 -0.49
C GLU A 221 6.90 -0.88 0.91
N LYS A 222 6.26 -2.05 1.01
CA LYS A 222 6.08 -2.73 2.29
C LYS A 222 7.41 -3.12 2.93
N GLU A 223 8.38 -3.59 2.15
CA GLU A 223 9.72 -3.92 2.64
C GLU A 223 10.39 -2.68 3.28
N ILE A 224 10.39 -1.56 2.55
CA ILE A 224 11.19 -0.39 2.92
C ILE A 224 10.46 0.55 3.86
N LEU A 225 9.20 0.86 3.59
CA LEU A 225 8.36 1.78 4.35
C LEU A 225 7.63 1.07 5.49
N GLY A 226 7.40 -0.24 5.38
CA GLY A 226 6.62 -1.02 6.35
C GLY A 226 5.12 -1.01 6.08
N LEU A 227 4.67 -0.32 5.01
CA LEU A 227 3.28 -0.20 4.63
C LEU A 227 3.13 0.07 3.13
N TYR A 228 1.90 -0.08 2.67
CA TYR A 228 1.42 0.24 1.33
C TYR A 228 1.05 1.73 1.24
N VAL A 229 1.93 2.55 0.64
CA VAL A 229 1.73 4.01 0.58
C VAL A 229 0.99 4.39 -0.68
N SER A 230 1.51 3.97 -1.84
CA SER A 230 0.99 4.39 -3.14
C SER A 230 -0.30 3.66 -3.52
N ASP A 231 -0.41 2.40 -3.10
CA ASP A 231 -1.45 1.48 -3.57
C ASP A 231 -1.64 0.35 -2.56
N HIS A 232 -2.82 -0.27 -2.48
CA HIS A 232 -3.11 -1.36 -1.55
C HIS A 232 -3.55 -2.62 -2.31
N PRO A 233 -3.21 -3.85 -1.84
CA PRO A 233 -3.62 -5.08 -2.51
C PRO A 233 -5.13 -5.25 -2.74
N LEU A 234 -5.94 -4.58 -1.90
CA LEU A 234 -7.40 -4.57 -2.01
C LEU A 234 -7.96 -3.48 -2.94
N MET A 235 -7.14 -2.52 -3.41
CA MET A 235 -7.59 -1.48 -4.35
C MET A 235 -7.87 -2.09 -5.74
N GLY A 236 -9.06 -1.82 -6.28
CA GLY A 236 -9.62 -2.46 -7.48
C GLY A 236 -10.52 -3.66 -7.19
N LEU A 237 -10.58 -4.13 -5.94
CA LEU A 237 -11.47 -5.22 -5.51
C LEU A 237 -12.75 -4.72 -4.84
N GLU A 238 -13.08 -3.43 -4.95
CA GLU A 238 -14.20 -2.81 -4.21
C GLU A 238 -15.55 -3.48 -4.51
N GLY A 239 -15.73 -4.01 -5.72
CA GLY A 239 -16.92 -4.78 -6.09
C GLY A 239 -17.04 -6.08 -5.29
N ILE A 240 -15.96 -6.87 -5.26
CA ILE A 240 -15.91 -8.15 -4.53
C ILE A 240 -15.99 -7.90 -3.02
N LEU A 241 -15.30 -6.87 -2.52
CA LEU A 241 -15.34 -6.49 -1.11
C LEU A 241 -16.75 -6.15 -0.66
N LYS A 242 -17.53 -5.42 -1.47
CA LYS A 242 -18.94 -5.09 -1.14
C LYS A 242 -19.89 -6.29 -1.22
N GLU A 243 -19.59 -7.28 -2.05
CA GLU A 243 -20.42 -8.49 -2.16
C GLU A 243 -20.13 -9.51 -1.05
N VAL A 244 -18.88 -9.59 -0.60
CA VAL A 244 -18.40 -10.63 0.33
C VAL A 244 -18.24 -10.13 1.76
N SER A 245 -17.81 -8.88 1.97
CA SER A 245 -17.59 -8.33 3.30
C SER A 245 -18.89 -7.79 3.89
N ASP A 246 -19.21 -8.19 5.12
CA ASP A 246 -20.36 -7.67 5.87
C ASP A 246 -20.07 -6.31 6.52
N VAL A 247 -18.80 -6.06 6.83
CA VAL A 247 -18.33 -4.94 7.63
C VAL A 247 -16.87 -4.64 7.33
N GLU A 248 -16.48 -3.37 7.40
CA GLU A 248 -15.06 -2.97 7.37
C GLU A 248 -14.45 -3.26 8.75
N ILE A 249 -13.15 -3.56 8.80
CA ILE A 249 -12.48 -3.93 10.05
C ILE A 249 -12.58 -2.81 11.09
N ALA A 250 -12.55 -1.54 10.66
CA ALA A 250 -12.68 -0.38 11.53
C ALA A 250 -14.03 -0.31 12.28
N ASP A 251 -15.09 -0.93 11.75
CA ASP A 251 -16.46 -0.84 12.28
C ASP A 251 -16.88 -2.11 13.04
N LEU A 252 -15.96 -3.07 13.24
CA LEU A 252 -16.23 -4.31 13.98
C LEU A 252 -16.66 -4.08 15.43
N GLU A 253 -16.18 -3.00 16.06
CA GLU A 253 -16.59 -2.65 17.42
C GLU A 253 -18.08 -2.28 17.47
N GLU A 254 -18.57 -1.54 16.48
CA GLU A 254 -19.97 -1.12 16.35
C GLU A 254 -20.88 -2.28 15.93
N ALA A 255 -20.34 -3.30 15.26
CA ALA A 255 -21.07 -4.51 14.87
C ALA A 255 -21.60 -5.33 16.08
N GLY A 256 -21.03 -5.13 17.26
CA GLY A 256 -21.50 -5.71 18.53
C GLY A 256 -20.86 -7.06 18.88
N ASP A 257 -20.59 -7.24 20.18
CA ASP A 257 -19.97 -8.44 20.74
C ASP A 257 -20.80 -9.70 20.49
N GLY A 258 -20.13 -10.79 20.10
CA GLY A 258 -20.73 -12.08 19.79
C GLY A 258 -21.44 -12.16 18.44
N SER A 259 -21.50 -11.08 17.66
CA SER A 259 -22.03 -11.11 16.29
C SER A 259 -21.14 -11.97 15.38
N ILE A 260 -21.74 -12.57 14.35
CA ILE A 260 -21.01 -13.28 13.30
C ILE A 260 -20.90 -12.32 12.11
N LYS A 261 -19.67 -12.08 11.65
CA LYS A 261 -19.36 -11.17 10.56
C LYS A 261 -18.32 -11.78 9.64
N THR A 262 -18.44 -11.50 8.35
CA THR A 262 -17.41 -11.76 7.34
C THR A 262 -16.61 -10.48 7.11
N ILE A 263 -15.30 -10.59 7.29
CA ILE A 263 -14.34 -9.55 6.89
C ILE A 263 -13.53 -10.03 5.69
N VAL A 264 -13.09 -9.10 4.86
CA VAL A 264 -12.15 -9.39 3.78
C VAL A 264 -10.89 -8.57 3.99
N GLY A 265 -9.74 -9.22 3.94
CA GLY A 265 -8.47 -8.53 4.08
C GLY A 265 -7.27 -9.37 3.70
N ILE A 266 -6.09 -8.74 3.75
CA ILE A 266 -4.81 -9.39 3.52
C ILE A 266 -4.23 -9.90 4.84
N ILE A 267 -3.68 -11.12 4.83
CA ILE A 267 -2.99 -11.67 5.99
C ILE A 267 -1.63 -10.97 6.14
N SER A 268 -1.48 -10.09 7.13
CA SER A 268 -0.23 -9.35 7.35
C SER A 268 0.75 -10.10 8.24
N LYS A 269 0.26 -10.94 9.17
CA LYS A 269 1.09 -11.66 10.14
C LYS A 269 0.44 -12.95 10.60
N ILE A 270 1.25 -13.99 10.83
CA ILE A 270 0.82 -15.24 11.43
C ILE A 270 1.70 -15.57 12.63
N GLN A 271 1.08 -15.85 13.78
CA GLN A 271 1.74 -16.33 14.98
C GLN A 271 1.23 -17.73 15.34
N LYS A 272 2.16 -18.67 15.52
CA LYS A 272 1.87 -20.05 15.91
C LYS A 272 1.86 -20.15 17.43
N LEU A 273 0.74 -20.59 18.00
CA LEU A 273 0.59 -20.85 19.43
C LEU A 273 0.01 -22.24 19.65
N TYR A 274 0.03 -22.71 20.89
CA TYR A 274 -0.56 -23.98 21.28
C TYR A 274 -1.69 -23.76 22.27
N THR A 275 -2.79 -24.50 22.10
CA THR A 275 -3.88 -24.52 23.08
C THR A 275 -3.40 -25.11 24.40
N LYS A 276 -4.19 -24.98 25.47
CA LYS A 276 -3.91 -25.66 26.76
C LYS A 276 -3.79 -27.19 26.63
N LYS A 277 -4.34 -27.77 25.55
CA LYS A 277 -4.26 -29.20 25.22
C LYS A 277 -3.04 -29.58 24.37
N GLY A 278 -2.21 -28.61 23.98
CA GLY A 278 -1.02 -28.82 23.16
C GLY A 278 -1.28 -28.87 21.65
N GLU A 279 -2.46 -28.48 21.19
CA GLU A 279 -2.82 -28.46 19.76
C GLU A 279 -2.42 -27.12 19.12
N LEU A 280 -1.93 -27.15 17.88
CA LEU A 280 -1.49 -25.94 17.17
C LEU A 280 -2.68 -25.06 16.80
N MET A 281 -2.61 -23.78 17.14
CA MET A 281 -3.56 -22.73 16.73
C MET A 281 -2.80 -21.53 16.15
N LEU A 282 -3.46 -20.74 15.31
CA LEU A 282 -2.87 -19.53 14.73
C LEU A 282 -3.56 -18.27 15.24
N PHE A 283 -2.76 -17.25 15.51
CA PHE A 283 -3.20 -15.87 15.65
C PHE A 283 -2.80 -15.17 14.36
N VAL A 284 -3.79 -14.81 13.55
CA VAL A 284 -3.61 -14.26 12.21
C VAL A 284 -4.02 -12.80 12.25
N THR A 285 -3.12 -11.88 11.90
CA THR A 285 -3.49 -10.47 11.72
C THR A 285 -3.96 -10.27 10.30
N VAL A 286 -5.20 -9.80 10.14
CA VAL A 286 -5.83 -9.47 8.87
C VAL A 286 -6.00 -7.96 8.79
N GLU A 287 -5.63 -7.39 7.66
CA GLU A 287 -5.66 -5.94 7.38
C GLU A 287 -6.55 -5.66 6.17
N ASP A 288 -7.37 -4.62 6.26
CA ASP A 288 -8.11 -4.06 5.13
C ASP A 288 -7.68 -2.60 4.88
N MET A 289 -8.41 -1.87 4.02
CA MET A 289 -8.12 -0.46 3.73
C MET A 289 -8.28 0.47 4.95
N THR A 290 -8.91 0.00 6.02
CA THR A 290 -9.43 0.81 7.13
C THR A 290 -8.76 0.52 8.46
N SER A 291 -8.42 -0.74 8.75
CA SER A 291 -7.88 -1.18 10.02
C SER A 291 -7.28 -2.60 9.92
N SER A 292 -6.77 -3.10 11.05
CA SER A 292 -6.29 -4.48 11.19
C SER A 292 -6.92 -5.13 12.41
N VAL A 293 -7.25 -6.42 12.33
CA VAL A 293 -7.79 -7.20 13.44
C VAL A 293 -7.08 -8.53 13.60
N GLU A 294 -7.00 -9.00 14.85
CA GLU A 294 -6.48 -10.33 15.16
C GLU A 294 -7.60 -11.37 15.07
N VAL A 295 -7.37 -12.37 14.24
CA VAL A 295 -8.24 -13.52 14.02
C VAL A 295 -7.60 -14.76 14.65
N ILE A 296 -8.34 -15.41 15.55
CA ILE A 296 -7.93 -16.66 16.19
C ILE A 296 -8.44 -17.83 15.35
N ILE A 297 -7.52 -18.62 14.81
CA ILE A 297 -7.80 -19.84 14.05
C ILE A 297 -7.48 -21.05 14.94
N PHE A 298 -8.53 -21.72 15.42
CA PHE A 298 -8.40 -22.92 16.24
C PHE A 298 -8.00 -24.15 15.40
N PRO A 299 -7.47 -25.23 16.03
CA PRO A 299 -6.91 -26.38 15.32
C PRO A 299 -7.85 -26.99 14.27
N ALA A 300 -9.14 -27.13 14.58
CA ALA A 300 -10.12 -27.69 13.65
C ALA A 300 -10.32 -26.86 12.38
N LEU A 301 -10.18 -25.53 12.48
CA LEU A 301 -10.25 -24.64 11.33
C LEU A 301 -8.91 -24.64 10.56
N LEU A 302 -7.80 -24.66 11.30
CA LEU A 302 -6.45 -24.72 10.73
C LEU A 302 -6.27 -25.97 9.85
N GLU A 303 -6.68 -27.15 10.32
CA GLU A 303 -6.58 -28.40 9.55
C GLU A 303 -7.33 -28.33 8.21
N ARG A 304 -8.38 -27.50 8.12
CA ARG A 304 -9.24 -27.42 6.94
C ARG A 304 -8.78 -26.38 5.91
N TYR A 305 -8.14 -25.30 6.35
CA TYR A 305 -7.77 -24.15 5.51
C TYR A 305 -6.28 -23.79 5.64
N GLN A 306 -5.43 -24.77 5.96
CA GLN A 306 -4.00 -24.53 6.17
C GLN A 306 -3.32 -23.89 4.94
N ASP A 307 -3.75 -24.28 3.74
CA ASP A 307 -3.17 -23.83 2.48
C ASP A 307 -3.51 -22.37 2.15
N ASP A 308 -4.61 -21.84 2.70
CA ASP A 308 -5.05 -20.45 2.48
C ASP A 308 -4.45 -19.47 3.51
N LEU A 309 -3.82 -20.00 4.57
CA LEU A 309 -3.33 -19.25 5.72
C LEU A 309 -1.81 -18.99 5.61
N TYR A 310 -1.44 -18.12 4.67
CA TYR A 310 -0.06 -17.64 4.51
C TYR A 310 -0.01 -16.11 4.41
N PRO A 311 1.12 -15.47 4.80
CA PRO A 311 1.27 -14.02 4.67
C PRO A 311 1.05 -13.54 3.23
N ASP A 312 0.47 -12.35 3.11
CA ASP A 312 0.09 -11.68 1.86
C ASP A 312 -1.08 -12.32 1.09
N ASN A 313 -1.70 -13.40 1.59
CA ASN A 313 -2.92 -13.93 0.98
C ASN A 313 -4.14 -13.03 1.28
N ILE A 314 -5.02 -12.86 0.28
CA ILE A 314 -6.29 -12.13 0.43
C ILE A 314 -7.39 -13.12 0.74
N VAL A 315 -7.98 -13.01 1.92
CA VAL A 315 -8.96 -13.98 2.41
C VAL A 315 -10.23 -13.29 2.89
N ALA A 316 -11.36 -13.97 2.69
CA ALA A 316 -12.58 -13.69 3.41
C ALA A 316 -12.64 -14.59 4.65
N ILE A 317 -12.75 -14.00 5.83
CA ILE A 317 -12.89 -14.74 7.08
C ILE A 317 -14.23 -14.42 7.72
N THR A 318 -15.04 -15.46 7.89
CA THR A 318 -16.26 -15.40 8.69
C THR A 318 -15.94 -15.86 10.10
N GLY A 319 -16.30 -15.05 11.10
CA GLY A 319 -16.04 -15.40 12.48
C GLY A 319 -16.93 -14.66 13.47
N ARG A 320 -16.83 -15.08 14.72
CA ARG A 320 -17.52 -14.44 15.84
C ARG A 320 -16.66 -13.30 16.37
N VAL A 321 -17.21 -12.09 16.42
CA VAL A 321 -16.60 -10.93 17.08
C VAL A 321 -16.55 -11.19 18.59
N ASP A 322 -15.38 -11.03 19.19
CA ASP A 322 -15.10 -11.16 20.63
C ASP A 322 -14.49 -9.85 21.11
N ILE A 323 -15.25 -9.05 21.84
CA ILE A 323 -14.83 -7.74 22.36
C ILE A 323 -14.47 -7.89 23.84
N LYS A 324 -13.20 -7.68 24.20
CA LYS A 324 -12.72 -7.74 25.59
C LYS A 324 -11.73 -6.62 25.87
N GLU A 325 -11.95 -5.90 26.98
CA GLU A 325 -10.98 -4.91 27.51
C GLU A 325 -10.45 -3.93 26.44
N ASP A 326 -11.35 -3.35 25.64
CA ASP A 326 -11.05 -2.45 24.50
C ASP A 326 -10.25 -3.10 23.34
N GLN A 327 -10.22 -4.42 23.24
CA GLN A 327 -9.68 -5.14 22.09
C GLN A 327 -10.78 -5.92 21.38
N VAL A 328 -10.90 -5.69 20.08
CA VAL A 328 -11.76 -6.46 19.19
C VAL A 328 -10.93 -7.58 18.56
N LYS A 329 -11.41 -8.82 18.71
CA LYS A 329 -10.84 -10.00 18.04
C LYS A 329 -11.93 -10.74 17.29
N ILE A 330 -11.53 -11.56 16.34
CA ILE A 330 -12.44 -12.47 15.66
C ILE A 330 -12.02 -13.90 15.98
N ILE A 331 -12.97 -14.71 16.44
CA ILE A 331 -12.81 -16.16 16.49
C ILE A 331 -13.25 -16.70 15.12
N GLY A 332 -12.30 -17.16 14.32
CA GLY A 332 -12.56 -17.63 12.96
C GLY A 332 -13.43 -18.89 12.96
N ASN A 333 -14.40 -18.94 12.06
CA ASN A 333 -15.29 -20.08 11.83
C ASN A 333 -15.14 -20.66 10.42
N GLU A 334 -14.87 -19.81 9.43
CA GLU A 334 -14.72 -20.18 8.03
C GLU A 334 -13.68 -19.25 7.39
N VAL A 335 -12.79 -19.81 6.57
CA VAL A 335 -11.86 -19.06 5.73
C VAL A 335 -12.24 -19.40 4.29
N ARG A 336 -12.25 -18.38 3.43
CA ARG A 336 -12.34 -18.56 1.98
C ARG A 336 -11.21 -17.79 1.36
N ASP A 337 -10.42 -18.47 0.54
CA ASP A 337 -9.50 -17.80 -0.34
C ASP A 337 -10.32 -16.91 -1.27
N ILE A 338 -10.00 -15.62 -1.29
CA ILE A 338 -10.42 -14.80 -2.42
C ILE A 338 -9.29 -15.02 -3.40
N GLU A 339 -9.44 -16.09 -4.19
CA GLU A 339 -8.79 -16.10 -5.47
C GLU A 339 -9.29 -14.82 -6.15
N VAL A 340 -8.43 -13.81 -6.13
CA VAL A 340 -8.44 -12.80 -7.17
C VAL A 340 -8.10 -13.62 -8.41
N GLU A 341 -9.09 -14.33 -8.95
CA GLU A 341 -9.08 -14.64 -10.35
C GLU A 341 -8.69 -13.29 -10.96
N LYS A 342 -7.61 -13.28 -11.72
CA LYS A 342 -7.14 -12.16 -12.52
C LYS A 342 -8.21 -11.86 -13.59
N GLU A 343 -9.45 -11.65 -13.16
CA GLU A 343 -10.67 -11.48 -13.92
C GLU A 343 -10.62 -10.14 -14.66
N GLU A 344 -9.85 -9.17 -14.17
CA GLU A 344 -9.56 -7.94 -14.90
C GLU A 344 -8.65 -8.12 -16.11
N LYS A 345 -7.95 -9.26 -16.28
CA LYS A 345 -7.06 -9.47 -17.43
C LYS A 345 -7.63 -10.35 -18.53
N LYS A 346 -8.61 -11.21 -18.24
CA LYS A 346 -9.28 -12.06 -19.23
C LYS A 346 -9.99 -11.21 -20.27
N SER A 347 -9.27 -10.90 -21.34
CA SER A 347 -9.81 -10.25 -22.52
C SER A 347 -9.56 -11.15 -23.72
N LEU A 348 -10.56 -11.20 -24.61
CA LEU A 348 -10.41 -11.92 -25.86
C LEU A 348 -9.66 -11.01 -26.83
N THR A 349 -8.41 -11.34 -27.15
CA THR A 349 -7.66 -10.62 -28.17
C THR A 349 -7.76 -11.34 -29.52
N ILE A 350 -8.23 -10.63 -30.53
CA ILE A 350 -8.33 -11.09 -31.92
C ILE A 350 -7.35 -10.27 -32.76
N LYS A 351 -6.36 -10.93 -33.33
CA LYS A 351 -5.33 -10.30 -34.18
C LYS A 351 -5.67 -10.49 -35.66
N LEU A 352 -5.87 -9.40 -36.39
CA LEU A 352 -6.16 -9.38 -37.84
C LEU A 352 -5.10 -8.58 -38.59
N LYS A 353 -4.74 -9.01 -39.80
CA LYS A 353 -3.92 -8.21 -40.73
C LYS A 353 -4.84 -7.39 -41.63
N ASP A 354 -4.42 -6.18 -41.98
CA ASP A 354 -5.25 -5.21 -42.72
C ASP A 354 -5.77 -5.77 -44.06
N MET A 355 -4.96 -6.57 -44.76
CA MET A 355 -5.35 -7.24 -46.01
C MET A 355 -6.47 -8.31 -45.85
N ASP A 356 -6.79 -8.71 -44.62
CA ASP A 356 -7.81 -9.72 -44.33
C ASP A 356 -9.17 -9.11 -43.92
N VAL A 357 -9.28 -7.79 -43.79
CA VAL A 357 -10.52 -7.14 -43.31
C VAL A 357 -11.51 -6.91 -44.46
N SER A 358 -12.64 -7.62 -44.43
CA SER A 358 -13.77 -7.37 -45.34
C SER A 358 -15.06 -7.08 -44.57
N PRO A 359 -16.02 -6.32 -45.14
CA PRO A 359 -17.32 -6.06 -44.49
C PRO A 359 -18.08 -7.34 -44.13
N HIS A 360 -17.97 -8.38 -44.95
CA HIS A 360 -18.58 -9.68 -44.66
C HIS A 360 -17.92 -10.36 -43.45
N LEU A 361 -16.59 -10.30 -43.33
CA LEU A 361 -15.87 -10.89 -42.20
C LEU A 361 -16.27 -10.24 -40.88
N ILE A 362 -16.34 -8.91 -40.87
CA ILE A 362 -16.74 -8.13 -39.69
C ILE A 362 -18.18 -8.45 -39.29
N GLY A 363 -19.12 -8.53 -40.25
CA GLY A 363 -20.51 -8.89 -39.93
C GLY A 363 -20.67 -10.32 -39.39
N SER A 364 -19.88 -11.27 -39.91
CA SER A 364 -19.86 -12.64 -39.38
C SER A 364 -19.25 -12.69 -37.98
N LEU A 365 -18.15 -11.98 -37.73
CA LEU A 365 -17.53 -11.90 -36.41
C LEU A 365 -18.47 -11.24 -35.40
N GLU A 366 -19.18 -10.19 -35.80
CA GLU A 366 -20.20 -9.52 -34.99
C GLU A 366 -21.29 -10.50 -34.52
N THR A 367 -21.77 -11.35 -35.45
CA THR A 367 -22.80 -12.36 -35.18
C THR A 367 -22.30 -13.43 -34.20
N ILE A 368 -21.07 -13.89 -34.38
CA ILE A 368 -20.44 -14.88 -33.48
C ILE A 368 -20.30 -14.27 -32.08
N LEU A 369 -19.69 -13.08 -31.93
CA LEU A 369 -19.50 -12.46 -30.62
C LEU A 369 -20.83 -12.24 -29.89
N LYS A 370 -21.88 -11.79 -30.59
CA LYS A 370 -23.22 -11.60 -30.02
C LYS A 370 -23.92 -12.91 -29.61
N SER A 371 -23.52 -14.04 -30.20
CA SER A 371 -24.08 -15.36 -29.85
C SER A 371 -23.51 -15.93 -28.55
N TYR A 372 -22.40 -15.36 -28.05
CA TYR A 372 -21.72 -15.79 -26.83
C TYR A 372 -21.57 -14.66 -25.79
N PRO A 373 -22.67 -14.05 -25.32
CA PRO A 373 -22.61 -12.91 -24.39
C PRO A 373 -21.92 -13.28 -23.07
N GLY A 374 -21.12 -12.36 -22.55
CA GLY A 374 -20.46 -12.52 -21.26
C GLY A 374 -19.89 -11.22 -20.73
N ARG A 375 -18.93 -11.32 -19.79
CA ARG A 375 -18.38 -10.17 -19.06
C ARG A 375 -16.99 -9.73 -19.56
N TYR A 376 -16.36 -10.50 -20.45
CA TYR A 376 -14.97 -10.28 -20.83
C TYR A 376 -14.86 -9.38 -22.06
N PRO A 377 -14.06 -8.31 -22.03
CA PRO A 377 -13.90 -7.39 -23.15
C PRO A 377 -13.16 -8.03 -24.32
N VAL A 378 -13.52 -7.60 -25.53
CA VAL A 378 -12.88 -8.05 -26.79
C VAL A 378 -12.02 -6.93 -27.35
N HIS A 379 -10.76 -7.24 -27.65
CA HIS A 379 -9.81 -6.34 -28.29
C HIS A 379 -9.47 -6.85 -29.70
N LEU A 380 -9.61 -5.97 -30.69
CA LEU A 380 -9.18 -6.22 -32.07
C LEU A 380 -7.85 -5.52 -32.31
N TYR A 381 -6.82 -6.30 -32.62
CA TYR A 381 -5.52 -5.80 -33.05
C TYR A 381 -5.47 -5.83 -34.58
N LEU A 382 -5.46 -4.66 -35.20
CA LEU A 382 -5.34 -4.48 -36.64
C LEU A 382 -3.89 -4.15 -36.99
N TYR A 383 -3.24 -5.01 -37.77
CA TYR A 383 -1.88 -4.80 -38.25
C TYR A 383 -1.88 -4.28 -39.69
N ALA A 384 -1.49 -3.01 -39.88
CA ALA A 384 -1.33 -2.35 -41.18
C ALA A 384 0.08 -1.74 -41.26
N ASP A 385 0.82 -2.00 -42.34
CA ASP A 385 2.13 -1.37 -42.64
C ASP A 385 3.08 -1.19 -41.43
N ASN A 386 3.32 -2.28 -40.68
CA ASN A 386 4.17 -2.31 -39.48
C ASN A 386 3.67 -1.49 -38.27
N GLN A 387 2.43 -1.01 -38.29
CA GLN A 387 1.74 -0.40 -37.15
C GLN A 387 0.58 -1.29 -36.68
N ALA A 388 0.37 -1.33 -35.36
CA ALA A 388 -0.73 -2.05 -34.74
C ALA A 388 -1.72 -1.05 -34.15
N THR A 389 -2.95 -1.07 -34.62
CA THR A 389 -4.07 -0.31 -34.03
C THR A 389 -4.89 -1.24 -33.17
N VAL A 390 -5.14 -0.86 -31.91
CA VAL A 390 -5.96 -1.64 -30.98
C VAL A 390 -7.33 -0.98 -30.87
N LEU A 391 -8.36 -1.73 -31.25
CA LEU A 391 -9.76 -1.35 -31.09
C LEU A 391 -10.36 -2.13 -29.92
N ARG A 392 -10.80 -1.42 -28.90
CA ARG A 392 -11.65 -1.98 -27.83
C ARG A 392 -13.10 -1.96 -28.32
N LEU A 393 -13.72 -3.13 -28.40
CA LEU A 393 -15.13 -3.22 -28.78
C LEU A 393 -16.06 -2.75 -27.64
N GLY A 394 -17.26 -2.31 -28.02
CA GLY A 394 -18.31 -1.85 -27.10
C GLY A 394 -18.81 -2.94 -26.15
N GLU A 395 -19.55 -2.51 -25.13
CA GLU A 395 -20.10 -3.38 -24.07
C GLU A 395 -21.00 -4.51 -24.63
N GLU A 396 -21.69 -4.24 -25.74
CA GLU A 396 -22.54 -5.18 -26.46
C GLU A 396 -21.79 -6.36 -27.10
N PHE A 397 -20.46 -6.29 -27.13
CA PHE A 397 -19.57 -7.33 -27.68
C PHE A 397 -18.75 -8.04 -26.60
N LYS A 398 -19.06 -7.85 -25.32
CA LYS A 398 -18.43 -8.64 -24.26
C LYS A 398 -18.88 -10.10 -24.37
N VAL A 399 -17.92 -11.01 -24.23
CA VAL A 399 -18.14 -12.44 -24.44
C VAL A 399 -17.79 -13.29 -23.22
N LYS A 400 -18.27 -14.54 -23.21
CA LYS A 400 -17.77 -15.58 -22.31
C LYS A 400 -16.83 -16.50 -23.09
N PRO A 401 -15.49 -16.47 -22.84
CA PRO A 401 -14.54 -17.40 -23.44
C PRO A 401 -14.97 -18.85 -23.21
N CYS A 402 -15.17 -19.60 -24.29
CA CYS A 402 -15.47 -21.02 -24.26
C CYS A 402 -14.89 -21.70 -25.52
N GLU A 403 -14.70 -23.03 -25.46
CA GLU A 403 -14.09 -23.77 -26.57
C GLU A 403 -14.88 -23.63 -27.89
N LEU A 404 -16.20 -23.53 -27.81
CA LEU A 404 -17.08 -23.35 -28.97
C LEU A 404 -16.87 -21.98 -29.64
N LEU A 405 -16.81 -20.91 -28.85
CA LEU A 405 -16.49 -19.57 -29.35
C LEU A 405 -15.13 -19.55 -30.06
N PHE A 406 -14.13 -20.21 -29.48
CA PHE A 406 -12.80 -20.29 -30.10
C PHE A 406 -12.81 -21.10 -31.39
N ALA A 407 -13.57 -22.19 -31.45
CA ALA A 407 -13.70 -22.99 -32.66
C ALA A 407 -14.37 -22.20 -33.79
N GLU A 408 -15.47 -21.49 -33.51
CA GLU A 408 -16.17 -20.67 -34.51
C GLU A 408 -15.32 -19.49 -35.01
N ILE A 409 -14.58 -18.82 -34.12
CA ILE A 409 -13.68 -17.74 -34.53
C ILE A 409 -12.51 -18.28 -35.38
N ARG A 410 -11.96 -19.46 -35.04
CA ARG A 410 -10.92 -20.10 -35.86
C ARG A 410 -11.45 -20.57 -37.20
N ASP A 411 -12.67 -21.07 -37.27
CA ASP A 411 -13.29 -21.48 -38.53
C ASP A 411 -13.54 -20.28 -39.44
N LEU A 412 -13.98 -19.16 -38.87
CA LEU A 412 -14.20 -17.92 -39.62
C LEU A 412 -12.90 -17.28 -40.11
N LEU A 413 -11.84 -17.27 -39.28
CA LEU A 413 -10.61 -16.50 -39.56
C LEU A 413 -9.43 -17.36 -40.04
N GLY A 414 -9.52 -18.69 -39.95
CA GLY A 414 -8.46 -19.65 -40.29
C GLY A 414 -7.19 -19.52 -39.44
N ASP A 415 -6.07 -20.05 -39.94
CA ASP A 415 -4.73 -19.98 -39.31
C ASP A 415 -4.12 -18.55 -39.31
N ARG A 416 -4.89 -17.53 -39.72
CA ARG A 416 -4.41 -16.16 -39.89
C ARG A 416 -4.44 -15.33 -38.61
N VAL A 417 -4.89 -15.92 -37.49
CA VAL A 417 -5.23 -15.20 -36.26
C VAL A 417 -4.53 -15.78 -35.04
N GLY A 418 -3.96 -14.89 -34.24
CA GLY A 418 -3.57 -15.19 -32.86
C GLY A 418 -4.73 -14.91 -31.93
N LEU A 419 -5.27 -15.95 -31.31
CA LEU A 419 -6.23 -15.84 -30.20
C LEU A 419 -5.45 -15.91 -28.89
N VAL A 420 -5.55 -14.86 -28.09
CA VAL A 420 -4.94 -14.81 -26.76
C VAL A 420 -6.01 -14.44 -25.75
N ILE A 421 -6.11 -15.27 -24.71
CA ILE A 421 -6.80 -14.91 -23.47
C ILE A 421 -5.72 -14.32 -22.58
N ASN A 422 -5.78 -13.01 -22.34
CA ASN A 422 -4.82 -12.34 -21.46
C ASN A 422 -5.18 -12.45 -19.98
#